data_AF-A0A938Q745-F1
#
_entry.id   AF-A0A938Q745-F1
#
_cell.length_a   1.000
_cell.length_b   1.000
_cell.length_c   1.000
_cell.angle_alpha   90.00
_cell.angle_beta   90.00
_cell.angle_gamma   90.00
#
_symmetry.space_group_name_H-M   'P 1'
#
loop_
_entity.id
_entity.type
_entity.pdbx_description
1 polymer ?
#
loop_
_entity_poly.entity_id
_entity_poly.type
_entity_poly.pdbx_seq_one_letter_code
_entity_poly.pdbx_strand_id
1 'polypeptide(L)' 'RVIGEWIRFYNHRRPHQALGMKTPAMAYALAA' A
#
# COMPACT_ATOMS: atom_id res chain seq x y z
N ARG A 1 17.16 2.95 6.20
CA ARG A 1 16.99 1.52 5.79
C ARG A 1 15.62 0.99 6.25
N VAL A 2 15.31 0.97 7.55
CA VAL A 2 14.05 0.42 8.11
C VAL A 2 12.79 1.17 7.67
N ILE A 3 12.78 2.51 7.73
CA ILE A 3 11.58 3.30 7.39
C ILE A 3 11.19 3.10 5.91
N GLY A 4 12.15 3.08 4.99
CA GLY A 4 11.88 2.83 3.57
C GLY A 4 11.36 1.42 3.29
N GLU A 5 11.79 0.42 4.04
CA GLU A 5 11.25 -0.94 3.97
C GLU A 5 9.81 -1.00 4.52
N TRP A 6 9.56 -0.31 5.63
CA TRP A 6 8.22 -0.23 6.20
C TRP A 6 7.22 0.50 5.28
N ILE A 7 7.64 1.61 4.65
CA ILE A 7 6.82 2.33 3.66
C ILE A 7 6.48 1.42 2.48
N ARG A 8 7.45 0.67 1.95
CA ARG A 8 7.19 -0.28 0.85
C ARG A 8 6.21 -1.37 1.28
N PHE A 9 6.38 -1.94 2.47
CA PHE A 9 5.48 -2.95 3.00
C PHE A 9 4.05 -2.42 3.14
N TYR A 10 3.89 -1.24 3.76
CA TYR A 10 2.58 -0.64 3.99
C TYR A 10 1.84 -0.33 2.69
N ASN A 11 2.52 0.29 1.73
CA ASN A 11 1.88 0.74 0.50
C ASN A 11 1.61 -0.38 -0.51
N HIS A 12 2.42 -1.45 -0.53
CA HIS A 12 2.35 -2.46 -1.59
C HIS A 12 2.01 -3.88 -1.12
N ARG A 13 2.14 -4.20 0.18
CA ARG A 13 1.97 -5.58 0.67
C ARG A 13 0.91 -5.73 1.74
N ARG A 14 0.66 -4.69 2.54
CA ARG A 14 -0.33 -4.74 3.62
C ARG A 14 -1.74 -4.52 3.05
N PRO A 15 -2.66 -5.50 3.13
CA PRO A 15 -4.06 -5.27 2.82
C PRO A 15 -4.74 -4.46 3.94
N HIS A 16 -5.64 -3.56 3.56
CA HIS A 16 -6.32 -2.69 4.52
C HIS A 16 -7.83 -2.89 4.46
N GLN A 17 -8.45 -3.19 5.61
CA GLN A 17 -9.90 -3.37 5.70
C GLN A 17 -10.68 -2.13 5.25
N ALA A 18 -10.20 -0.93 5.62
CA ALA A 18 -10.79 0.34 5.17
C ALA A 18 -10.76 0.52 3.64
N LEU A 19 -9.89 -0.21 2.94
CA LEU A 19 -9.76 -0.18 1.47
C LEU A 19 -10.38 -1.44 0.83
N GLY A 20 -11.24 -2.18 1.53
CA GLY A 20 -11.83 -3.42 1.01
C GLY A 20 -10.78 -4.50 0.75
N MET A 21 -9.79 -4.62 1.65
CA MET A 21 -8.63 -5.52 1.55
C MET A 21 -7.63 -5.18 0.44
N LYS A 22 -7.78 -4.05 -0.24
CA LYS A 22 -6.78 -3.53 -1.18
C LYS A 22 -5.57 -2.95 -0.43
N THR A 23 -4.43 -2.88 -1.12
CA THR A 23 -3.27 -2.09 -0.69
C THR A 23 -3.49 -0.62 -1.07
N PRO A 24 -2.81 0.34 -0.42
CA PRO A 24 -2.87 1.75 -0.83
C PRO A 24 -2.51 1.95 -2.30
N ALA A 25 -1.49 1.24 -2.81
CA ALA A 25 -1.11 1.31 -4.22
C ALA A 25 -2.24 0.85 -5.16
N MET A 26 -3.02 -0.19 -4.79
CA MET A 26 -4.17 -0.63 -5.58
C MET A 26 -5.36 0.35 -5.51
N ALA A 27 -5.55 1.02 -4.37
CA ALA A 27 -6.66 1.95 -4.16
C ALA A 27 -6.43 3.30 -4.86
N TYR A 28 -5.18 3.76 -4.92
CA TYR A 28 -4.79 5.06 -5.48
C TYR A 28 -3.96 4.95 -6.77
N ALA A 29 -4.04 3.81 -7.47
CA ALA A 29 -3.48 3.71 -8.81
C ALA A 29 -4.23 4.68 -9.73
N LEU A 30 -3.74 5.91 -9.87
CA LEU A 30 -4.05 6.72 -11.04
C LEU A 30 -3.34 6.05 -12.22
N ALA A 31 -4.06 5.88 -13.33
CA ALA A 31 -3.44 5.53 -14.60
C ALA A 31 -2.37 6.60 -14.88
N ALA A 32 -1.10 6.18 -14.89
CA ALA A 32 -0.01 7.00 -15.40
C ALA A 32 -0.11 7.11 -16.92
#